data_AF-A0A1Q3TIW5-F1
#
_entry.id   AF-A0A1Q3TIW5-F1
#
_cell.length_a   1.000
_cell.length_b   1.000
_cell.length_c   1.000
_cell.angle_alpha   90.00
_cell.angle_beta   90.00
_cell.angle_gamma   90.00
#
_symmetry.space_group_name_H-M   'P 1'
#
loop_
_entity.id
_entity.type
_entity.pdbx_description
1 polymer ?
#
loop_
_entity_poly.entity_id
_entity_poly.type
_entity_poly.pdbx_seq_one_letter_code
_entity_poly.pdbx_strand_id
1 'polypeptide(L)'
;MKDRQLYRCRYISLHILLPIFTGLAFYLFIRKEDSLFEEWVSWSTTTNLELPSILTGVLPDFLWCYSLLSFQQLVWGGWKRVPALLKWLIYTLVPFTELLQYWHVLQGTGDMLDVLAYLFAFIIHYKTNKPLEYENN
;
A
#
# COMPACT_ATOMS: atom_id res chain seq x y z
N MET A 1 2.55 11.87 -28.77
CA MET A 1 1.63 10.79 -28.34
C MET A 1 2.34 9.56 -27.81
N LYS A 2 3.39 9.03 -28.49
CA LYS A 2 4.15 7.85 -28.00
C LYS A 2 4.81 8.07 -26.63
N ASP A 3 5.38 9.24 -26.37
CA ASP A 3 6.08 9.51 -25.11
C ASP A 3 5.16 9.49 -23.89
N ARG A 4 3.93 10.00 -24.05
CA ARG A 4 2.89 9.96 -23.01
C ARG A 4 2.45 8.53 -22.69
N GLN A 5 2.34 7.66 -23.70
CA GLN A 5 2.01 6.25 -23.46
C GLN A 5 3.15 5.54 -22.72
N LEU A 6 4.39 5.74 -23.15
CA LEU A 6 5.56 5.17 -22.50
C LEU A 6 5.68 5.61 -21.03
N TYR A 7 5.45 6.90 -20.75
CA TYR A 7 5.45 7.43 -19.39
C TYR A 7 4.37 6.77 -18.53
N ARG A 8 3.13 6.67 -19.01
CA ARG A 8 2.04 5.99 -18.28
C ARG A 8 2.34 4.52 -18.01
N CYS A 9 2.91 3.80 -18.98
CA CYS A 9 3.34 2.41 -18.78
C CYS A 9 4.42 2.31 -17.69
N ARG A 10 5.45 3.16 -17.74
CA ARG A 10 6.49 3.21 -16.71
C ARG A 10 5.91 3.54 -15.34
N TYR A 11 4.98 4.47 -15.27
CA TYR A 11 4.30 4.86 -14.04
C TYR A 11 3.54 3.68 -13.43
N ILE A 12 2.72 3.00 -14.22
CA ILE A 12 1.96 1.82 -13.78
C ILE A 12 2.92 0.73 -13.28
N SER A 13 3.97 0.43 -14.04
CA SER A 13 4.92 -0.62 -13.65
C SER A 13 5.63 -0.29 -12.34
N LEU A 14 6.15 0.93 -12.18
CA LEU A 14 7.01 1.29 -11.04
C LEU A 14 6.24 1.67 -9.78
N HIS A 15 5.09 2.33 -9.92
CA HIS A 15 4.38 2.93 -8.78
C HIS A 15 3.15 2.13 -8.36
N ILE A 16 2.67 1.19 -9.19
CA ILE A 16 1.46 0.42 -8.91
C ILE A 16 1.81 -1.08 -8.88
N LEU A 17 2.25 -1.64 -10.01
CA LEU A 17 2.46 -3.09 -10.11
C LEU A 17 3.62 -3.58 -9.25
N LEU A 18 4.79 -2.93 -9.34
CA LEU A 18 5.96 -3.35 -8.57
C LEU A 18 5.70 -3.31 -7.06
N PRO A 19 5.13 -2.24 -6.47
CA PRO A 19 4.78 -2.24 -5.05
C PRO A 19 3.73 -3.29 -4.68
N ILE A 20 2.65 -3.46 -5.48
CA ILE A 20 1.61 -4.47 -5.20
C ILE A 20 2.21 -5.87 -5.17
N PHE A 21 2.95 -6.25 -6.21
CA PHE A 21 3.54 -7.58 -6.30
C PHE A 21 4.62 -7.81 -5.26
N THR A 22 5.41 -6.78 -4.92
CA THR A 22 6.39 -6.88 -3.83
C THR A 22 5.68 -7.10 -2.50
N GLY A 23 4.68 -6.29 -2.16
CA GLY A 23 3.92 -6.45 -0.92
C GLY A 23 3.23 -7.81 -0.83
N LEU A 24 2.63 -8.26 -1.94
CA LEU A 24 2.01 -9.58 -2.04
C LEU A 24 3.03 -10.71 -1.86
N ALA A 25 4.22 -10.60 -2.47
CA ALA A 25 5.26 -11.60 -2.33
C ALA A 25 5.78 -11.70 -0.88
N PHE A 26 5.93 -10.57 -0.19
CA PHE A 26 6.26 -10.57 1.23
C PHE A 26 5.15 -11.21 2.07
N TYR A 27 3.89 -10.90 1.77
CA TYR A 27 2.75 -11.46 2.49
C TYR A 27 2.62 -12.98 2.29
N LEU A 28 2.73 -13.47 1.05
CA LEU A 28 2.50 -14.88 0.71
C LEU A 28 3.70 -15.79 0.93
N PHE A 29 4.92 -15.29 0.83
CA PHE A 29 6.11 -16.15 0.88
C PHE A 29 6.99 -15.91 2.10
N ILE A 30 6.84 -14.77 2.81
CA ILE A 30 7.81 -14.36 3.83
C ILE A 30 7.15 -14.20 5.20
N ARG A 31 5.90 -13.76 5.27
CA ARG A 31 5.18 -13.61 6.55
C ARG A 31 4.91 -14.99 7.16
N LYS A 32 5.29 -15.16 8.43
CA LYS A 32 5.40 -16.45 9.11
C LYS A 32 4.25 -16.73 10.10
N GLU A 33 3.06 -16.21 9.83
CA GLU A 33 1.92 -16.29 10.75
C GLU A 33 0.67 -16.77 10.01
N ASP A 34 -0.20 -17.49 10.75
CA ASP A 34 -1.52 -17.96 10.34
C ASP A 34 -2.36 -16.78 9.83
N SER A 35 -2.15 -16.41 8.58
CA SER A 35 -2.96 -15.38 7.94
C SER A 35 -4.32 -15.98 7.64
N LEU A 36 -5.40 -15.19 7.73
CA LEU A 36 -6.73 -15.60 7.27
C LEU A 36 -6.70 -16.19 5.85
N PHE A 37 -5.71 -15.80 5.04
CA PHE A 37 -5.47 -16.37 3.73
C PHE A 37 -4.98 -17.82 3.76
N GLU A 38 -4.06 -18.18 4.67
CA GLU A 38 -3.65 -19.58 4.89
C GLU A 38 -4.85 -20.42 5.35
N GLU A 39 -5.70 -19.87 6.22
CA GLU A 39 -6.95 -20.52 6.66
C GLU A 39 -7.94 -20.72 5.48
N TRP A 40 -8.10 -19.71 4.62
CA TRP A 40 -9.03 -19.77 3.48
C TRP A 40 -8.55 -20.65 2.33
N VAL A 41 -7.24 -20.70 2.08
CA VAL A 41 -6.66 -21.37 0.91
C VAL A 41 -6.00 -22.70 1.28
N SER A 42 -5.93 -23.05 2.57
CA SER A 42 -5.27 -24.26 3.07
C SER A 42 -3.81 -24.39 2.59
N TRP A 43 -3.15 -23.25 2.41
CA TRP A 43 -1.75 -23.18 1.99
C TRP A 43 -0.92 -22.79 3.21
N SER A 44 0.02 -23.64 3.61
CA SER A 44 1.02 -23.33 4.63
C SER A 44 2.30 -22.78 4.00
N THR A 45 2.70 -21.57 4.38
CA THR A 45 3.98 -20.99 3.97
C THR A 45 5.11 -21.63 4.78
N THR A 46 6.06 -22.30 4.12
CA THR A 46 7.15 -23.06 4.76
C THR A 46 8.51 -22.36 4.64
N THR A 47 8.54 -21.03 4.74
CA THR A 47 9.81 -20.31 4.67
C THR A 47 10.48 -20.22 6.04
N ASN A 48 11.74 -20.66 6.09
CA ASN A 48 12.62 -20.53 7.25
C ASN A 48 13.36 -19.18 7.26
N LEU A 49 12.92 -18.21 6.45
CA LEU A 49 13.58 -16.91 6.37
C LEU A 49 13.17 -16.08 7.60
N GLU A 50 14.08 -15.91 8.54
CA GLU A 50 13.90 -15.01 9.67
C GLU A 50 14.23 -13.58 9.24
N LEU A 51 13.23 -12.87 8.73
CA LEU A 51 13.33 -11.44 8.49
C LEU A 51 12.79 -10.63 9.68
N PRO A 52 13.31 -9.41 9.91
CA PRO A 52 12.75 -8.48 10.88
C PRO A 52 11.24 -8.26 10.67
N SER A 53 10.47 -8.18 11.76
CA SER A 53 9.01 -7.95 11.73
C SER A 53 8.60 -6.71 10.92
N ILE A 54 9.45 -5.68 10.90
CA ILE A 54 9.25 -4.48 10.07
C ILE A 54 9.17 -4.83 8.57
N LEU A 55 9.98 -5.78 8.09
CA LEU A 55 9.96 -6.17 6.69
C LEU A 55 8.78 -7.09 6.35
N THR A 56 8.28 -7.86 7.32
CA THR A 56 7.24 -8.87 7.09
C THR A 56 5.82 -8.39 7.40
N GLY A 57 5.68 -7.37 8.27
CA GLY A 57 4.40 -6.72 8.58
C GLY A 57 4.28 -5.34 7.92
N VAL A 58 5.17 -4.41 8.30
CA VAL A 58 5.04 -2.97 8.00
C VAL A 58 5.30 -2.62 6.53
N LEU A 59 6.27 -3.28 5.90
CA LEU A 59 6.65 -3.00 4.51
C LEU A 59 5.53 -3.32 3.49
N PRO A 60 4.86 -4.48 3.53
CA PRO A 60 3.68 -4.75 2.70
C PRO A 60 2.62 -3.65 2.79
N ASP A 61 2.28 -3.20 4.00
CA ASP A 61 1.24 -2.17 4.21
C ASP A 61 1.62 -0.82 3.62
N PHE A 62 2.89 -0.42 3.79
CA PHE A 62 3.45 0.75 3.10
C PHE A 62 3.30 0.62 1.57
N LEU A 63 3.71 -0.51 1.00
CA LEU A 63 3.74 -0.73 -0.45
C LEU A 63 2.33 -0.73 -1.05
N TRP A 64 1.38 -1.39 -0.39
CA TRP A 64 -0.01 -1.44 -0.81
C TRP A 64 -0.67 -0.07 -0.73
N CYS A 65 -0.48 0.67 0.37
CA CYS A 65 -0.98 2.04 0.48
C CYS A 65 -0.41 2.94 -0.61
N TYR A 66 0.92 2.91 -0.79
CA TYR A 66 1.59 3.70 -1.82
C TYR A 66 1.06 3.38 -3.23
N SER A 67 0.80 2.11 -3.52
CA SER A 67 0.23 1.68 -4.80
C SER A 67 -1.18 2.19 -5.01
N LEU A 68 -2.02 2.18 -3.96
CA LEU A 68 -3.40 2.65 -4.00
C LEU A 68 -3.44 4.16 -4.26
N LEU A 69 -2.60 4.94 -3.56
CA LEU A 69 -2.47 6.38 -3.76
C LEU A 69 -2.02 6.69 -5.20
N SER A 70 -1.02 5.95 -5.69
CA SER A 70 -0.51 6.10 -7.06
C SER A 70 -1.57 5.74 -8.12
N PHE A 71 -2.38 4.72 -7.86
CA PHE A 71 -3.51 4.37 -8.71
C PHE A 71 -4.60 5.44 -8.73
N GLN A 72 -5.01 5.96 -7.57
CA GLN A 72 -5.95 7.09 -7.50
C GLN A 72 -5.43 8.30 -8.27
N GLN A 73 -4.16 8.64 -8.08
CA GLN A 73 -3.57 9.74 -8.83
C GLN A 73 -3.63 9.52 -10.35
N LEU A 74 -3.35 8.31 -10.83
CA LEU A 74 -3.41 7.98 -12.25
C LEU A 74 -4.83 8.09 -12.82
N VAL A 75 -5.83 7.56 -12.11
CA VAL A 75 -7.24 7.55 -12.54
C VAL A 75 -7.80 8.97 -12.68
N TRP A 76 -7.49 9.85 -11.71
CA TRP A 76 -7.96 11.23 -11.73
C TRP A 76 -7.01 12.19 -12.46
N GLY A 77 -5.90 11.70 -13.01
CA GLY A 77 -4.94 12.50 -13.77
C GLY A 77 -4.17 13.53 -12.93
N GLY A 78 -3.92 13.24 -11.65
CA GLY A 78 -3.17 14.10 -10.73
C GLY A 78 -3.74 14.07 -9.31
N TRP A 79 -2.86 14.20 -8.30
CA TRP A 79 -3.27 14.11 -6.90
C TRP A 79 -4.22 15.23 -6.51
N LYS A 80 -4.02 16.45 -7.02
CA LYS A 80 -4.96 17.58 -6.82
C LYS A 80 -6.39 17.30 -7.32
N ARG A 81 -6.54 16.45 -8.35
CA ARG A 81 -7.84 16.11 -8.95
C ARG A 81 -8.56 14.96 -8.25
N VAL A 82 -7.86 14.22 -7.39
CA VAL A 82 -8.48 13.17 -6.58
C VAL A 82 -9.48 13.81 -5.60
N PRO A 83 -10.73 13.31 -5.52
CA PRO A 83 -11.76 13.80 -4.62
C PRO A 83 -11.27 13.86 -3.17
N ALA A 84 -11.55 14.96 -2.48
CA ALA A 84 -11.12 15.14 -1.10
C ALA A 84 -11.64 14.03 -0.18
N LEU A 85 -12.87 13.56 -0.42
CA LEU A 85 -13.46 12.44 0.34
C LEU A 85 -12.62 11.17 0.24
N LEU A 86 -12.08 10.82 -0.94
CA LEU A 86 -11.26 9.62 -1.11
C LEU A 86 -9.90 9.75 -0.42
N LYS A 87 -9.31 10.96 -0.45
CA LYS A 87 -8.08 11.24 0.30
C LYS A 87 -8.32 11.06 1.80
N TRP A 88 -9.36 11.70 2.31
CA TRP A 88 -9.75 11.62 3.70
C TRP A 88 -10.08 10.19 4.12
N LEU A 89 -10.79 9.43 3.28
CA LEU A 89 -11.11 8.04 3.55
C LEU A 89 -9.83 7.23 3.82
N ILE A 90 -8.79 7.34 3.00
CA ILE A 90 -7.55 6.60 3.26
C ILE A 90 -6.86 7.11 4.53
N TYR A 91 -6.85 8.43 4.75
CA TYR A 91 -6.26 9.02 5.96
C TYR A 91 -6.95 8.61 7.26
N THR A 92 -8.27 8.40 7.23
CA THR A 92 -9.05 8.08 8.43
C THR A 92 -9.30 6.61 8.60
N LEU A 93 -9.46 5.84 7.52
CA LEU A 93 -9.77 4.42 7.59
C LEU A 93 -8.64 3.64 8.25
N VAL A 94 -7.38 3.93 7.90
CA VAL A 94 -6.20 3.28 8.49
C VAL A 94 -6.12 3.45 10.01
N PRO A 95 -6.05 4.67 10.58
CA PRO A 95 -5.97 4.82 12.03
C PRO A 95 -7.26 4.34 12.70
N PHE A 96 -8.41 4.38 12.01
CA PHE A 96 -9.66 3.85 12.53
C PHE A 96 -9.64 2.32 12.63
N THR A 97 -9.13 1.60 11.62
CA THR A 97 -9.01 0.14 11.68
C THR A 97 -8.04 -0.29 12.77
N GLU A 98 -6.90 0.40 12.93
CA GLU A 98 -5.96 0.12 14.02
C GLU A 98 -6.57 0.39 15.41
N LEU A 99 -7.36 1.47 15.54
CA LEU A 99 -8.08 1.75 16.79
C LEU A 99 -9.11 0.66 17.12
N LEU A 100 -9.83 0.16 16.12
CA LEU A 100 -10.78 -0.93 16.30
C LEU A 100 -10.08 -2.25 16.66
N GLN A 101 -8.90 -2.53 16.10
CA GLN A 101 -8.09 -3.68 16.48
C GLN A 101 -7.56 -3.55 17.91
N TYR A 102 -7.09 -2.35 18.30
CA TYR A 102 -6.65 -2.05 19.67
C TYR A 102 -7.77 -2.28 20.70
N TRP A 103 -9.03 -1.97 20.34
CA TRP A 103 -10.19 -2.27 21.18
C TRP A 103 -10.74 -3.69 21.03
N HIS A 104 -10.04 -4.57 20.31
CA HIS A 104 -10.44 -5.95 20.03
C HIS A 104 -11.82 -6.09 19.35
N VAL A 105 -12.29 -5.03 18.68
CA VAL A 105 -13.51 -5.05 17.87
C VAL A 105 -13.25 -5.77 16.54
N LEU A 106 -12.04 -5.63 16.01
CA LEU A 106 -11.55 -6.34 14.84
C LEU A 106 -10.38 -7.24 15.23
N GLN A 107 -10.23 -8.37 14.54
CA GLN A 107 -9.01 -9.19 14.66
C GLN A 107 -7.81 -8.42 14.11
N GLY A 108 -6.72 -8.42 14.87
CA GLY A 108 -5.47 -7.74 14.54
C GLY A 108 -4.73 -7.32 15.81
N THR A 109 -3.53 -6.78 15.62
CA THR A 109 -2.61 -6.41 16.71
C THR A 109 -2.75 -4.94 17.14
N GLY A 110 -3.33 -4.07 16.30
CA GLY A 110 -3.41 -2.64 16.61
C GLY A 110 -2.01 -2.00 16.68
N ASP A 111 -1.16 -2.21 15.68
CA ASP A 111 0.24 -1.77 15.69
C ASP A 111 0.38 -0.33 15.19
N MET A 112 0.89 0.54 16.06
CA MET A 112 1.21 1.93 15.71
C MET A 112 2.25 2.03 14.59
N LEU A 113 3.10 1.02 14.41
CA LEU A 113 4.05 0.98 13.29
C LEU A 113 3.34 0.92 11.94
N ASP A 114 2.18 0.27 11.85
CA ASP A 114 1.41 0.20 10.61
C ASP A 114 0.86 1.59 10.27
N VAL A 115 0.28 2.30 11.24
CA VAL A 115 -0.15 3.71 11.08
C VAL A 115 0.99 4.58 10.57
N LEU A 116 2.19 4.43 11.13
CA LEU A 116 3.38 5.15 10.67
C LEU A 116 3.74 4.77 9.23
N ALA A 117 3.67 3.48 8.86
CA ALA A 117 3.90 3.00 7.50
C ALA A 117 3.00 3.72 6.49
N TYR A 118 1.70 3.80 6.80
CA TYR A 118 0.73 4.49 5.95
C TYR A 118 1.04 5.99 5.83
N LEU A 119 1.38 6.66 6.94
CA LEU A 119 1.82 8.06 6.92
C LEU A 119 3.07 8.26 6.06
N PHE A 120 4.05 7.36 6.16
CA PHE A 120 5.23 7.38 5.30
C PHE A 120 4.86 7.18 3.83
N ALA A 121 3.94 6.25 3.51
CA ALA A 121 3.47 6.02 2.14
C ALA A 121 2.87 7.29 1.53
N PHE A 122 2.08 8.05 2.30
CA PHE A 122 1.56 9.35 1.88
C PHE A 122 2.65 10.37 1.59
N ILE A 123 3.62 10.52 2.50
CA ILE A 123 4.73 11.48 2.33
C ILE A 123 5.55 11.14 1.09
N ILE A 124 5.88 9.87 0.91
CA ILE A 124 6.64 9.39 -0.25
C ILE A 124 5.83 9.59 -1.52
N HIS A 125 4.57 9.18 -1.57
CA HIS A 125 3.66 9.39 -2.70
C HIS A 125 3.61 10.86 -3.12
N TYR A 126 3.41 11.78 -2.16
CA TYR A 126 3.34 13.20 -2.46
C TYR A 126 4.68 13.77 -3.00
N LYS A 127 5.81 13.24 -2.54
CA LYS A 127 7.14 13.66 -3.01
C LYS A 127 7.48 13.10 -4.39
N THR A 128 7.19 11.83 -4.65
CA THR A 128 7.60 11.14 -5.89
C THR A 128 6.66 11.39 -7.05
N ASN A 129 5.37 11.60 -6.80
CA ASN A 129 4.35 11.64 -7.85
C ASN A 129 3.94 13.04 -8.34
N LYS A 130 4.73 14.09 -8.06
CA LYS A 130 4.53 15.41 -8.68
C LYS A 130 4.46 15.43 -10.23
N PRO A 131 5.18 14.58 -11.01
CA PRO A 131 5.30 14.81 -12.45
C PRO A 131 4.02 14.55 -13.26
N LEU A 132 3.11 13.67 -12.80
CA LEU A 132 1.81 13.46 -13.45
C LEU A 132 0.91 14.70 -13.44
N GLU A 133 1.11 15.62 -12.49
CA GLU A 133 0.35 16.87 -12.43
C GLU A 133 0.78 17.88 -13.50
N TYR A 134 2.04 17.81 -13.96
CA TYR A 134 2.58 18.70 -14.99
C TYR A 134 2.22 18.27 -16.41
N GLU A 135 1.96 16.98 -16.67
CA GLU A 135 1.60 16.50 -18.02
C GLU A 135 0.13 16.75 -18.43
N ASN A 136 -0.73 17.08 -17.47
CA ASN A 136 -2.17 17.22 -17.67
C ASN A 136 -2.68 18.67 -17.55
N ASN A 137 -1.79 19.63 -17.32
CA ASN A 137 -2.05 21.08 -17.45
C ASN A 137 -1.45 21.57 -18.76
#